data_AF-A0A7C1DBW9-F1
#
_entry.id   AF-A0A7C1DBW9-F1
#
_cell.length_a   1.000
_cell.length_b   1.000
_cell.length_c   1.000
_cell.angle_alpha   90.00
_cell.angle_beta   90.00
_cell.angle_gamma   90.00
#
_symmetry.space_group_name_H-M   'P 1'
#
loop_
_entity.id
_entity.type
_entity.pdbx_description
1 polymer ?
#
loop_
_entity_poly.entity_id
_entity_poly.type
_entity_poly.pdbx_seq_one_letter_code
_entity_poly.pdbx_strand_id
1 'polypeptide(L)'
;MTRSYEVMVYLKAVLTDEEVAAILGRVKGYLTEAGAQIEEEKPPEKKRLPYIIKKNRDGIYCYFKASIPAEAVAGLRDRIRLTEEIIRFMISVVVPFKPVKKKKSKKKAAAEAAAAQPQAGPAEAAEPAAAEPETEKAPAEPES
;
A
#
# COMPACT_ATOMS: atom_id res chain seq x y z
N MET A 1 8.71 -21.02 -23.52
CA MET A 1 9.64 -20.16 -22.73
C MET A 1 8.93 -19.65 -21.49
N THR A 2 9.57 -19.61 -20.32
CA THR A 2 8.99 -19.05 -19.08
C THR A 2 9.18 -17.53 -18.98
N ARG A 3 8.26 -16.86 -18.28
CA ARG A 3 8.36 -15.45 -17.87
C ARG A 3 7.76 -15.30 -16.47
N SER A 4 8.24 -14.34 -15.68
CA SER A 4 7.57 -13.95 -14.43
C SER A 4 6.30 -13.17 -14.73
N TYR A 5 5.19 -13.59 -14.12
CA TYR A 5 3.88 -12.96 -14.17
C TYR A 5 3.41 -12.56 -12.78
N GLU A 6 2.59 -11.53 -12.71
CA GLU A 6 1.79 -11.18 -11.54
C GLU A 6 0.34 -11.60 -11.79
N VAL A 7 -0.22 -12.37 -10.87
CA VAL A 7 -1.60 -12.86 -10.87
C VAL A 7 -2.32 -12.21 -9.70
N MET A 8 -3.19 -11.25 -10.02
CA MET A 8 -4.02 -10.51 -9.08
C MET A 8 -5.43 -11.07 -9.13
N VAL A 9 -6.00 -11.43 -7.98
CA VAL A 9 -7.34 -12.03 -7.87
C VAL A 9 -8.15 -11.24 -6.83
N TYR A 10 -9.42 -11.00 -7.13
CA TYR A 10 -10.40 -10.48 -6.18
C TYR A 10 -11.51 -11.51 -6.01
N LEU A 11 -11.75 -11.92 -4.77
CA LEU A 11 -12.82 -12.84 -4.38
C LEU A 11 -14.05 -12.08 -3.83
N LYS A 12 -15.22 -12.72 -3.82
CA LYS A 12 -16.44 -12.22 -3.16
C LYS A 12 -16.19 -11.97 -1.66
N ALA A 13 -16.48 -10.78 -1.14
CA ALA A 13 -16.36 -10.50 0.31
C ALA A 13 -17.42 -11.16 1.22
N VAL A 14 -18.24 -12.07 0.69
CA VAL A 14 -19.21 -12.88 1.46
C VAL A 14 -18.56 -14.17 2.00
N LEU A 15 -17.42 -14.57 1.42
CA LEU A 15 -16.73 -15.82 1.75
C LEU A 15 -16.10 -15.78 3.14
N THR A 16 -16.12 -16.92 3.84
CA THR A 16 -15.35 -17.11 5.08
C THR A 16 -13.86 -17.20 4.79
N ASP A 17 -13.01 -16.96 5.80
CA ASP A 17 -11.56 -17.07 5.65
C ASP A 17 -11.10 -18.53 5.38
N GLU A 18 -11.91 -19.52 5.74
CA GLU A 18 -11.72 -20.94 5.36
C GLU A 18 -12.01 -21.19 3.88
N GLU A 19 -13.12 -20.66 3.36
CA GLU A 19 -13.45 -20.73 1.93
C GLU A 19 -12.38 -20.01 1.09
N VAL A 20 -11.91 -18.86 1.55
CA VAL A 20 -10.78 -18.13 0.94
C VAL A 20 -9.53 -19.01 0.89
N ALA A 21 -9.17 -19.69 1.97
CA ALA A 21 -8.04 -20.62 1.98
C ALA A 21 -8.22 -21.78 0.98
N ALA A 22 -9.43 -22.34 0.88
CA ALA A 22 -9.76 -23.39 -0.10
C ALA A 22 -9.70 -22.89 -1.57
N ILE A 23 -10.10 -21.64 -1.84
CA ILE A 23 -9.97 -21.01 -3.18
C ILE A 23 -8.50 -20.72 -3.49
N LEU A 24 -7.73 -20.19 -2.53
CA LEU A 24 -6.29 -19.96 -2.67
C LEU A 24 -5.57 -21.29 -2.98
N GLY A 25 -5.95 -22.38 -2.31
CA GLY A 25 -5.46 -23.73 -2.62
C GLY A 25 -5.78 -24.17 -4.06
N ARG A 26 -7.02 -23.98 -4.53
CA ARG A 26 -7.42 -24.26 -5.92
C ARG A 26 -6.63 -23.43 -6.94
N VAL A 27 -6.44 -22.13 -6.70
CA VAL A 27 -5.65 -21.25 -7.58
C VAL A 27 -4.16 -21.65 -7.61
N LYS A 28 -3.58 -22.07 -6.47
CA LYS A 28 -2.22 -22.65 -6.41
C LYS A 28 -2.13 -23.95 -7.22
N GLY A 29 -3.14 -24.82 -7.14
CA GLY A 29 -3.23 -26.02 -7.96
C GLY A 29 -3.25 -25.70 -9.46
N TYR A 30 -4.05 -24.73 -9.89
CA TYR A 30 -4.07 -24.31 -11.30
C TYR A 30 -2.73 -23.71 -11.77
N LEU A 31 -1.97 -23.07 -10.88
CA LEU A 31 -0.61 -22.58 -11.16
C LEU A 31 0.39 -23.74 -11.29
N THR A 32 0.41 -24.69 -10.36
CA THR A 32 1.37 -25.82 -10.40
C THR A 32 1.07 -26.78 -11.57
N GLU A 33 -0.21 -27.05 -11.86
CA GLU A 33 -0.64 -27.80 -13.05
C GLU A 33 -0.24 -27.09 -14.36
N ALA A 34 -0.21 -25.76 -14.38
CA ALA A 34 0.26 -24.96 -15.51
C ALA A 34 1.81 -24.93 -15.63
N GLY A 35 2.53 -25.71 -14.82
CA GLY A 35 3.99 -25.73 -14.78
C GLY A 35 4.61 -24.46 -14.20
N ALA A 36 3.86 -23.69 -13.40
CA ALA A 36 4.35 -22.45 -12.81
C ALA A 36 5.14 -22.68 -11.51
N GLN A 37 6.18 -21.88 -11.29
CA GLN A 37 6.88 -21.77 -10.02
C GLN A 37 6.47 -20.47 -9.32
N ILE A 38 5.90 -20.57 -8.12
CA ILE A 38 5.48 -19.40 -7.33
C ILE A 38 6.73 -18.78 -6.68
N GLU A 39 6.99 -17.51 -6.98
CA GLU A 39 8.11 -16.71 -6.47
C GLU A 39 7.75 -15.94 -5.19
N GLU A 40 6.50 -15.45 -5.12
CA GLU A 40 6.01 -14.62 -4.02
C GLU A 40 4.48 -14.79 -3.87
N GLU A 41 3.99 -14.80 -2.64
CA GLU A 41 2.57 -14.75 -2.29
C GLU A 41 2.38 -13.65 -1.23
N LYS A 42 1.30 -12.87 -1.35
CA LYS A 42 0.89 -11.92 -0.31
C LYS A 42 -0.36 -12.43 0.40
N PRO A 43 -0.51 -12.19 1.72
CA PRO A 43 -1.69 -12.62 2.47
C PRO A 43 -2.97 -11.97 1.91
N PRO A 44 -4.14 -12.64 2.02
CA PRO A 44 -5.41 -12.12 1.53
C PRO A 44 -5.82 -10.87 2.31
N GLU A 45 -6.24 -9.82 1.59
CA GLU A 45 -6.53 -8.51 2.17
C GLU A 45 -7.96 -8.05 1.81
N LYS A 46 -8.81 -7.83 2.82
CA LYS A 46 -10.20 -7.40 2.63
C LYS A 46 -10.24 -5.92 2.23
N LYS A 47 -10.65 -5.62 1.00
CA LYS A 47 -10.58 -4.29 0.36
C LYS A 47 -11.92 -3.84 -0.21
N ARG A 48 -12.33 -2.61 0.13
CA ARG A 48 -13.49 -1.94 -0.47
C ARG A 48 -13.18 -1.50 -1.90
N LEU A 49 -14.10 -1.75 -2.82
CA LEU A 49 -13.96 -1.42 -4.24
C LEU A 49 -14.51 -0.01 -4.52
N PRO A 50 -13.92 0.75 -5.46
CA PRO A 50 -14.38 2.10 -5.80
C PRO A 50 -15.74 2.10 -6.52
N TYR A 51 -16.12 0.97 -7.13
CA TYR A 51 -17.43 0.75 -7.76
C TYR A 51 -17.83 -0.72 -7.61
N ILE A 52 -19.10 -1.02 -7.88
CA ILE A 52 -19.69 -2.34 -7.68
C ILE A 52 -19.24 -3.30 -8.79
N ILE A 53 -18.63 -4.44 -8.44
CA ILE A 53 -18.20 -5.49 -9.38
C ILE A 53 -18.99 -6.77 -9.10
N LYS A 54 -19.67 -7.33 -10.11
CA LYS A 54 -20.56 -8.51 -9.99
C LYS A 54 -21.57 -8.42 -8.82
N LYS A 55 -22.08 -7.22 -8.50
CA LYS A 55 -22.94 -6.87 -7.33
C LYS A 55 -22.21 -6.75 -5.97
N ASN A 56 -20.91 -7.01 -5.88
CA ASN A 56 -20.11 -6.79 -4.66
C ASN A 56 -19.57 -5.34 -4.57
N ARG A 57 -19.69 -4.71 -3.39
CA ARG A 57 -19.01 -3.44 -3.04
C ARG A 57 -17.59 -3.62 -2.49
N ASP A 58 -17.30 -4.82 -2.00
CA ASP A 58 -16.08 -5.16 -1.29
C ASP A 58 -15.58 -6.51 -1.82
N GLY A 59 -14.27 -6.73 -1.80
CA GLY A 59 -13.64 -7.95 -2.28
C GLY A 59 -12.37 -8.30 -1.52
N ILE A 60 -12.02 -9.57 -1.52
CA ILE A 60 -10.80 -10.07 -0.86
C ILE A 60 -9.71 -10.13 -1.93
N TYR A 61 -8.67 -9.30 -1.76
CA TYR A 61 -7.57 -9.18 -2.70
C TYR A 61 -6.49 -10.22 -2.40
N CYS A 62 -6.07 -10.95 -3.43
CA CYS A 62 -5.02 -11.97 -3.36
C CYS A 62 -4.02 -11.71 -4.48
N TYR A 63 -2.73 -11.92 -4.19
CA TYR A 63 -1.64 -11.65 -5.14
C TYR A 63 -0.62 -12.79 -5.12
N PHE A 64 -0.24 -13.23 -6.31
CA PHE A 64 0.85 -14.16 -6.55
C PHE A 64 1.80 -13.59 -7.60
N LYS A 65 3.09 -13.80 -7.41
CA LYS A 65 4.12 -13.64 -8.44
C LYS A 65 4.65 -15.02 -8.79
N ALA A 66 4.63 -15.39 -10.06
CA ALA A 66 5.01 -16.74 -10.49
C ALA A 66 5.70 -16.73 -11.85
N SER A 67 6.71 -17.57 -12.02
CA SER A 67 7.30 -17.86 -13.33
C SER A 67 6.43 -18.90 -14.04
N ILE A 68 5.80 -18.52 -15.15
CA ILE A 68 4.82 -19.35 -15.90
C ILE A 68 5.33 -19.56 -17.33
N PRO A 69 5.22 -20.77 -17.92
CA PRO A 69 5.41 -20.97 -19.36
C PRO A 69 4.32 -20.23 -20.15
N ALA A 70 4.74 -19.42 -21.12
CA ALA A 70 3.83 -18.49 -21.82
C ALA A 70 2.61 -19.17 -22.48
N GLU A 71 2.77 -20.42 -22.94
CA GLU A 71 1.71 -21.23 -23.56
C GLU A 71 0.58 -21.58 -22.57
N ALA A 72 0.89 -21.85 -21.30
CA ALA A 72 -0.10 -22.27 -20.30
C ALA A 72 -0.96 -21.12 -19.76
N VAL A 73 -0.56 -19.87 -19.99
CA VAL A 73 -1.23 -18.66 -19.46
C VAL A 73 -2.66 -18.52 -20.00
N ALA A 74 -2.95 -19.03 -21.20
CA ALA A 74 -4.31 -19.07 -21.75
C ALA A 74 -5.22 -20.02 -20.95
N GLY A 75 -4.81 -21.29 -20.79
CA GLY A 75 -5.57 -22.27 -20.00
C GLY A 75 -5.75 -21.86 -18.53
N LEU A 76 -4.72 -21.27 -17.92
CA LEU A 76 -4.80 -20.70 -16.57
C LEU A 76 -5.83 -19.56 -16.47
N ARG A 77 -5.86 -18.65 -17.46
CA ARG A 77 -6.84 -17.56 -17.54
C ARG A 77 -8.27 -18.08 -17.59
N ASP A 78 -8.52 -19.11 -18.39
CA ASP A 78 -9.87 -19.65 -18.56
C ASP A 78 -10.33 -20.47 -17.34
N ARG A 79 -9.43 -21.23 -16.69
CA ARG A 79 -9.68 -21.86 -15.39
C ARG A 79 -10.07 -20.84 -14.31
N ILE A 80 -9.28 -19.77 -14.17
CA ILE A 80 -9.56 -18.66 -13.24
C ILE A 80 -10.87 -17.94 -13.58
N ARG A 81 -11.23 -17.84 -14.87
CA ARG A 81 -12.49 -17.24 -15.32
C ARG A 81 -13.72 -18.10 -15.00
N LEU A 82 -13.59 -19.43 -15.00
CA LEU A 82 -14.64 -20.38 -14.67
C LEU A 82 -14.96 -20.43 -13.16
N THR A 83 -14.02 -20.04 -12.30
CA THR A 83 -14.24 -19.98 -10.84
C THR A 83 -15.17 -18.83 -10.46
N GLU A 84 -16.45 -19.12 -10.19
CA GLU A 84 -17.47 -18.10 -9.90
C GLU A 84 -17.18 -17.23 -8.66
N GLU A 85 -16.41 -17.74 -7.70
CA GLU A 85 -15.98 -17.01 -6.50
C GLU A 85 -15.07 -15.81 -6.82
N ILE A 86 -14.43 -15.82 -8.00
CA ILE A 86 -13.55 -14.76 -8.48
C ILE A 86 -14.39 -13.68 -9.16
N ILE A 87 -14.47 -12.49 -8.55
CA ILE A 87 -15.22 -11.34 -9.11
C ILE A 87 -14.43 -10.59 -10.17
N ARG A 88 -13.10 -10.51 -10.02
CA ARG A 88 -12.17 -9.91 -10.97
C ARG A 88 -10.81 -10.58 -10.85
N PHE A 89 -10.11 -10.74 -11.97
CA PHE A 89 -8.70 -11.10 -11.99
C PHE A 89 -7.93 -10.23 -12.99
N MET A 90 -6.62 -10.20 -12.86
CA MET A 90 -5.66 -9.65 -13.83
C MET A 90 -4.41 -10.53 -13.85
N ILE A 91 -3.85 -10.76 -15.03
CA ILE A 91 -2.57 -11.44 -15.23
C ILE A 91 -1.68 -10.49 -16.02
N SER A 92 -0.56 -10.05 -15.42
CA SER A 92 0.40 -9.10 -15.98
C SER A 92 1.76 -9.74 -16.17
N VAL A 93 2.54 -9.28 -17.15
CA VAL A 93 3.95 -9.70 -17.33
C VAL A 93 4.83 -8.80 -16.47
N VAL A 94 5.66 -9.38 -15.60
CA VAL A 94 6.65 -8.61 -14.84
C VAL A 94 7.79 -8.21 -15.76
N VAL A 95 7.79 -6.95 -16.20
CA VAL A 95 8.92 -6.37 -16.94
C VAL A 95 9.87 -5.71 -15.94
N PRO A 96 11.11 -6.19 -15.76
CA PRO A 96 12.03 -5.63 -14.77
C PRO A 96 12.46 -4.22 -15.16
N PHE A 97 11.89 -3.21 -14.49
CA PHE A 97 12.20 -1.81 -14.72
C PHE A 97 13.65 -1.51 -14.31
N LYS A 98 14.56 -1.39 -15.28
CA LYS A 98 15.93 -0.94 -15.05
C LYS A 98 15.92 0.55 -14.68
N PRO A 99 16.30 0.94 -13.44
CA PRO A 99 16.25 2.34 -13.03
C PRO A 99 17.30 3.15 -13.81
N VAL A 100 16.84 4.12 -14.59
CA VAL A 100 17.70 5.09 -15.26
C VAL A 100 18.48 5.86 -14.19
N LYS A 101 19.81 5.72 -14.17
CA LYS A 101 20.69 6.32 -13.17
C LYS A 101 20.58 7.85 -13.23
N LYS A 102 19.78 8.45 -12.33
CA LYS A 102 19.65 9.91 -12.19
C LYS A 102 21.01 10.52 -11.86
N LYS A 103 21.64 11.15 -12.86
CA LYS A 103 22.88 11.95 -12.69
C LYS A 103 22.58 13.08 -11.68
N LYS A 104 23.12 12.99 -10.46
CA LYS A 104 22.93 14.00 -9.41
C LYS A 104 23.48 15.35 -9.89
N SER A 105 22.59 16.21 -10.40
CA SER A 105 22.90 17.62 -10.69
C SER A 105 23.16 18.37 -9.39
N LYS A 106 24.43 18.63 -9.08
CA LYS A 106 24.88 19.43 -7.93
C LYS A 106 24.41 20.89 -8.06
N LYS A 107 23.13 21.18 -7.79
CA LYS A 107 22.60 22.56 -7.73
C LYS A 107 21.42 22.77 -6.76
N LYS A 108 21.48 22.19 -5.55
CA LYS A 108 20.74 22.69 -4.39
C LYS A 108 21.62 22.70 -3.12
N ALA A 109 22.66 23.52 -3.17
CA ALA A 109 23.58 23.82 -2.06
C ALA A 109 24.15 25.26 -2.13
N ALA A 110 23.46 26.15 -2.86
CA ALA A 110 23.90 27.51 -3.17
C ALA A 110 22.72 28.52 -3.25
N ALA A 111 21.62 28.20 -2.57
CA ALA A 111 20.41 29.04 -2.46
C ALA A 111 19.89 29.15 -1.02
N GLU A 112 20.57 28.48 -0.07
CA GLU A 112 20.22 28.42 1.37
C GLU A 112 21.43 28.89 2.21
N ALA A 113 22.34 29.64 1.59
CA ALA A 113 23.56 30.22 2.15
C ALA A 113 23.76 31.70 1.72
N ALA A 114 22.67 32.34 1.29
CA ALA A 114 22.62 33.75 0.86
C ALA A 114 21.53 34.56 1.59
N ALA A 115 20.87 33.95 2.58
CA ALA A 115 19.84 34.57 3.43
C ALA A 115 20.32 34.80 4.88
N ALA A 116 21.62 34.61 5.14
CA ALA A 116 22.23 34.77 6.46
C ALA A 116 23.69 35.21 6.36
N GLN A 117 23.94 36.52 6.47
CA GLN A 117 24.94 37.14 7.36
C GLN A 117 24.69 38.68 7.42
N PRO A 118 25.20 39.39 8.45
CA PRO A 118 24.38 40.43 9.09
C PRO A 118 25.04 41.83 9.16
N GLN A 119 24.24 42.83 9.52
CA GLN A 119 24.69 44.04 10.23
C GLN A 119 23.64 44.44 11.29
N ALA A 120 24.08 45.05 12.39
CA ALA A 120 23.24 45.37 13.53
C ALA A 120 23.36 46.84 13.97
N GLY A 121 22.22 47.40 14.38
CA GLY A 121 22.07 48.31 15.53
C GLY A 121 22.47 49.78 15.36
N PRO A 122 22.30 50.62 16.42
CA PRO A 122 21.69 50.33 17.73
C PRO A 122 20.54 51.31 18.15
N ALA A 123 19.78 50.92 19.18
CA ALA A 123 18.90 51.71 20.10
C ALA A 123 17.83 50.72 20.64
N GLU A 124 17.88 50.14 21.83
CA GLU A 124 18.27 50.62 23.17
C GLU A 124 17.33 51.69 23.76
N ALA A 125 16.11 51.26 24.10
CA ALA A 125 15.31 51.66 25.27
C ALA A 125 13.93 50.96 25.22
N ALA A 126 13.38 50.38 26.28
CA ALA A 126 13.99 49.91 27.52
C ALA A 126 13.12 48.79 28.12
N GLU A 127 13.75 47.72 28.61
CA GLU A 127 13.20 46.87 29.68
C GLU A 127 13.83 47.36 31.01
N PRO A 128 13.22 47.16 32.19
CA PRO A 128 13.13 45.79 32.73
C PRO A 128 11.92 45.47 33.64
N ALA A 129 11.90 44.22 34.11
CA ALA A 129 11.47 43.79 35.45
C ALA A 129 9.95 43.72 35.78
N ALA A 130 9.39 42.55 35.49
CA ALA A 130 8.90 41.58 36.48
C ALA A 130 8.07 42.04 37.71
N ALA A 131 6.84 41.51 37.79
CA ALA A 131 6.21 41.06 39.04
C ALA A 131 5.11 40.01 38.77
N GLU A 132 5.29 38.80 39.29
CA GLU A 132 4.23 37.84 39.67
C GLU A 132 4.00 37.96 41.20
N PRO A 133 3.09 37.19 41.84
CA PRO A 133 1.63 37.14 41.62
C PRO A 133 0.80 37.20 42.93
N GLU A 134 -0.46 37.62 42.87
CA GLU A 134 -1.48 37.37 43.92
C GLU A 134 -2.80 36.93 43.24
N THR A 135 -3.57 35.92 43.69
CA THR A 135 -4.12 35.62 45.05
C THR A 135 -5.25 36.61 45.42
N GLU A 136 -6.41 36.26 45.98
CA GLU A 136 -6.98 35.03 46.58
C GLU A 136 -8.28 34.61 45.79
N LYS A 137 -9.22 33.70 46.13
CA LYS A 137 -9.55 32.84 47.30
C LYS A 137 -10.43 31.62 46.86
N ALA A 138 -10.70 30.70 47.78
CA ALA A 138 -11.88 29.79 47.78
C ALA A 138 -12.93 30.25 48.83
N PRO A 139 -14.09 29.60 49.04
CA PRO A 139 -14.22 28.27 49.69
C PRO A 139 -14.91 27.22 48.77
N ALA A 140 -14.87 25.90 48.98
CA ALA A 140 -15.34 25.06 50.12
C ALA A 140 -16.87 25.13 50.31
N GLU A 141 -17.62 24.05 50.61
CA GLU A 141 -17.28 22.72 51.19
C GLU A 141 -17.96 21.53 50.47
N PRO A 142 -17.64 20.25 50.80
CA PRO A 142 -18.23 19.04 50.20
C PRO A 142 -19.18 18.26 51.14
N GLU A 143 -20.27 17.72 50.58
CA GLU A 143 -21.11 16.64 51.13
C GLU A 143 -21.91 15.99 49.97
N SER A 144 -22.35 14.72 50.00
CA SER A 144 -22.22 13.67 51.03
C SER A 144 -21.80 12.32 50.41
#